data_AF-V7D9P4-F1
#
_entry.id   AF-V7D9P4-F1
#
_cell.length_a   1.000
_cell.length_b   1.000
_cell.length_c   1.000
_cell.angle_alpha   90.00
_cell.angle_beta   90.00
_cell.angle_gamma   90.00
#
_symmetry.space_group_name_H-M   'P 1'
#
loop_
_entity.id
_entity.type
_entity.pdbx_description
1 polymer ?
#
loop_
_entity_poly.entity_id
_entity_poly.type
_entity_poly.pdbx_seq_one_letter_code
_entity_poly.pdbx_strand_id
1 'polypeptide(L)' 'MATLTAVQARNKIQDHLLKGAGIYAYHPQLGERYFKARVCDGKLEVYNGYSWFEVPRGTKFNNGNGSAGDLFTY' A
#
# COMPACT_ATOMS: atom_id res chain seq x y z
N MET A 1 -5.57 -14.65 -2.73
CA MET A 1 -4.89 -13.34 -2.63
C MET A 1 -3.66 -13.53 -1.74
N ALA A 2 -2.47 -13.05 -2.11
CA ALA A 2 -1.25 -13.31 -1.35
C ALA A 2 -1.05 -12.28 -0.22
N THR A 3 -0.71 -12.76 0.98
CA THR A 3 -0.24 -11.92 2.10
C THR A 3 1.26 -11.70 1.97
N LEU A 4 1.69 -10.45 1.95
CA LEU A 4 3.07 -10.05 1.69
C LEU A 4 3.79 -9.61 2.97
N THR A 5 5.12 -9.76 3.00
CA THR A 5 5.95 -9.09 4.01
C THR A 5 6.02 -7.59 3.74
N ALA A 6 6.49 -6.80 4.72
CA ALA A 6 6.64 -5.34 4.54
C ALA A 6 7.55 -5.00 3.35
N VAL A 7 8.63 -5.74 3.13
CA VAL A 7 9.54 -5.55 2.01
C VAL A 7 8.86 -5.87 0.68
N GLN A 8 8.14 -7.00 0.61
CA GLN A 8 7.41 -7.39 -0.60
C GLN A 8 6.29 -6.39 -0.94
N ALA A 9 5.53 -5.96 0.06
CA ALA A 9 4.48 -4.95 -0.10
C ALA A 9 5.07 -3.61 -0.57
N ARG A 10 6.18 -3.15 0.04
CA ARG A 10 6.90 -1.94 -0.36
C ARG A 10 7.34 -2.00 -1.82
N ASN A 11 7.97 -3.10 -2.23
CA ASN A 11 8.44 -3.26 -3.61
C ASN A 11 7.26 -3.27 -4.59
N LYS A 12 6.18 -3.98 -4.27
CA LYS A 12 4.99 -4.01 -5.12
C LYS A 12 4.33 -2.64 -5.25
N ILE A 13 4.26 -1.85 -4.17
CA ILE A 13 3.77 -0.47 -4.21
C ILE A 13 4.67 0.39 -5.12
N GLN A 14 6.00 0.29 -4.97
CA GLN A 14 6.96 1.02 -5.81
C GLN A 14 6.83 0.66 -7.29
N ASP A 15 6.70 -0.63 -7.63
CA ASP A 15 6.54 -1.08 -9.02
C ASP A 15 5.27 -0.52 -9.68
N HIS A 16 4.18 -0.42 -8.92
CA HIS A 16 2.94 0.20 -9.42
C HIS A 16 3.12 1.70 -9.68
N LEU A 17 3.80 2.40 -8.77
CA LEU A 17 4.08 3.83 -8.91
C LEU A 17 4.98 4.11 -10.13
N LEU A 18 6.00 3.30 -10.37
CA LEU A 18 6.88 3.42 -11.55
C LEU A 18 6.13 3.24 -12.87
N LYS A 19 5.05 2.44 -12.88
CA LYS A 19 4.17 2.25 -14.03
C LYS A 19 3.14 3.37 -14.21
N GLY A 20 3.15 4.39 -13.34
CA GLY A 20 2.13 5.44 -13.31
C GLY A 20 0.77 4.97 -12.80
N ALA A 21 0.67 3.76 -12.24
CA ALA A 21 -0.56 3.21 -11.70
C ALA A 21 -0.76 3.66 -10.24
N GLY A 22 -1.98 4.09 -9.90
CA GLY A 22 -2.36 4.37 -8.52
C GLY A 22 -2.56 3.08 -7.73
N ILE A 23 -2.19 3.09 -6.45
CA ILE A 23 -2.53 2.04 -5.50
C ILE A 23 -3.32 2.65 -4.35
N TYR A 24 -4.38 1.98 -3.93
CA TYR A 24 -5.21 2.40 -2.81
C TYR A 24 -5.22 1.31 -1.74
N ALA A 25 -5.27 1.73 -0.47
CA ALA A 25 -5.44 0.82 0.64
C ALA A 25 -6.93 0.78 1.03
N TYR A 26 -7.51 -0.42 1.06
CA TYR A 26 -8.84 -0.63 1.61
C TYR A 26 -8.72 -0.76 3.13
N HIS A 27 -8.49 0.36 3.80
CA HIS A 27 -8.44 0.45 5.25
C HIS A 27 -9.22 1.69 5.73
N PRO A 28 -10.04 1.59 6.79
CA PRO A 28 -10.92 2.69 7.22
C PRO A 28 -10.18 3.99 7.53
N GLN A 29 -8.97 3.86 8.06
CA GLN A 29 -8.11 5.00 8.39
C GLN A 29 -7.20 5.43 7.23
N LEU A 30 -7.11 4.62 6.17
CA LEU A 30 -6.17 4.81 5.06
C LEU A 30 -6.91 4.91 3.71
N GLY A 31 -8.08 5.54 3.66
CA GLY A 31 -8.93 5.60 2.46
C GLY A 31 -8.39 6.46 1.30
N GLU A 32 -7.09 6.73 1.20
CA GLU A 32 -6.51 7.67 0.25
C GLU A 32 -5.57 7.02 -0.78
N ARG A 33 -5.21 7.80 -1.80
CA ARG A 33 -4.21 7.43 -2.81
C ARG A 33 -2.82 7.68 -2.25
N TYR A 34 -2.01 6.63 -2.10
CA TYR A 34 -0.67 6.73 -1.51
C TYR A 34 0.41 6.72 -2.57
N PHE A 35 1.41 7.59 -2.39
CA PHE A 35 2.42 7.86 -3.42
C PHE A 35 3.81 7.34 -3.08
N LYS A 36 4.07 6.96 -1.82
CA LYS A 36 5.38 6.44 -1.38
C LYS A 36 5.17 5.41 -0.28
N ALA A 37 5.96 4.35 -0.33
CA ALA A 37 6.03 3.31 0.70
C ALA A 37 7.49 3.08 1.11
N ARG A 38 7.72 2.80 2.39
CA ARG A 38 9.02 2.41 2.95
C ARG A 38 8.85 1.29 3.97
N VAL A 39 9.96 0.71 4.39
CA VAL A 39 10.01 -0.22 5.53
C VAL A 39 10.81 0.43 6.64
N CYS A 40 10.22 0.56 7.82
CA CYS A 40 10.88 1.06 9.03
C CYS A 40 10.69 -0.01 10.13
N ASP A 41 11.79 -0.49 10.73
CA ASP A 41 11.77 -1.54 11.76
C ASP A 41 10.92 -2.78 11.42
N GLY A 42 10.96 -3.20 10.15
CA GLY A 42 10.21 -4.36 9.65
C GLY A 42 8.72 -4.10 9.37
N LYS A 43 8.24 -2.87 9.58
CA LYS A 43 6.86 -2.44 9.32
C LYS A 43 6.77 -1.66 8.02
N LEU A 44 5.68 -1.88 7.28
CA LEU A 44 5.35 -1.08 6.12
C LEU A 44 4.81 0.27 6.58
N GLU A 45 5.38 1.34 6.04
CA GLU A 45 4.86 2.69 6.20
C GLU A 45 4.55 3.30 4.84
N VAL A 46 3.49 4.11 4.78
CA VAL A 46 3.16 4.88 3.59
C VAL A 46 3.04 6.37 3.90
N TYR A 47 3.24 7.20 2.88
CA TYR A 47 3.21 8.66 3.01
C TYR A 47 1.89 9.20 2.47
N ASN A 48 1.12 9.90 3.30
CA ASN A 48 -0.16 10.54 2.92
C ASN A 48 0.00 11.94 2.30
N GLY A 49 1.21 12.49 2.22
CA GLY A 49 1.43 13.89 1.80
C GLY A 49 1.95 14.78 2.91
N TYR A 50 1.74 14.41 4.17
CA TYR A 50 2.15 15.16 5.37
C TYR A 50 3.13 14.38 6.24
N SER A 51 2.84 13.10 6.49
CA SER A 51 3.63 12.25 7.38
C SER A 51 3.69 10.81 6.89
N TRP A 52 4.71 10.10 7.37
CA TRP A 52 4.76 8.65 7.29
C TRP A 52 3.90 8.06 8.41
N PHE A 53 3.18 6.99 8.10
CA PHE A 53 2.43 6.25 9.11
C PHE A 53 2.49 4.75 8.82
N GLU A 54 2.40 3.95 9.89
CA GLU A 54 2.40 2.49 9.83
C GLU A 54 1.10 1.99 9.18
N VAL A 55 1.25 1.10 8.21
CA VAL A 55 0.13 0.35 7.65
C VAL A 55 -0.16 -0.83 8.58
N PRO A 56 -1.41 -1.08 8.99
CA PRO A 56 -1.74 -2.27 9.76
C PRO A 56 -1.63 -3.55 8.92
N ARG A 57 -1.22 -4.65 9.56
CA ARG A 57 -1.32 -5.99 8.97
C ARG A 57 -2.78 -6.35 8.69
N GLY A 58 -3.02 -7.10 7.61
CA GLY A 58 -4.35 -7.35 7.06
C GLY A 58 -4.85 -6.28 6.09
N THR A 59 -4.08 -5.20 5.85
CA THR A 59 -4.50 -4.13 4.93
C THR A 59 -4.47 -4.64 3.49
N LYS A 60 -5.60 -4.49 2.80
CA LYS A 60 -5.72 -4.87 1.39
C LYS A 60 -5.37 -3.69 0.49
N PHE A 61 -4.60 -3.95 -0.56
CA PHE A 61 -4.24 -2.94 -1.54
C PHE A 61 -4.85 -3.27 -2.91
N ASN A 62 -5.31 -2.27 -3.65
CA ASN A 62 -5.97 -2.44 -4.96
C ASN A 62 -5.56 -1.37 -6.00
N ASN A 63 -5.90 -1.61 -7.27
CA ASN A 63 -5.59 -0.77 -8.44
C ASN A 63 -6.73 0.22 -8.77
N GLY A 64 -7.21 1.00 -7.81
CA GLY A 64 -8.34 1.91 -8.07
C GLY A 64 -9.34 1.89 -6.93
N ASN A 65 -10.34 2.77 -7.00
CA ASN A 65 -11.40 2.91 -6.00
C ASN A 65 -12.36 1.69 -5.97
N GLY A 66 -11.83 0.48 -5.76
CA GLY A 66 -12.55 -0.78 -5.64
C GLY A 66 -12.89 -1.51 -6.95
N SER A 67 -12.68 -0.91 -8.13
CA SER A 67 -13.19 -1.45 -9.41
C SER A 67 -12.35 -2.56 -10.06
N ALA A 68 -11.08 -2.73 -9.68
CA ALA A 68 -10.16 -3.70 -10.31
C ALA A 68 -9.77 -4.90 -9.41
N GLY A 69 -10.38 -5.03 -8.23
CA GLY A 69 -10.07 -6.08 -7.26
C GLY A 69 -8.77 -5.86 -6.47
N ASP A 70 -8.60 -6.67 -5.41
CA ASP A 70 -7.46 -6.58 -4.51
C ASP A 70 -6.19 -7.22 -5.10
N LEU A 71 -5.09 -6.46 -5.11
CA LEU A 71 -3.79 -6.86 -5.64
C LEU A 71 -2.99 -7.73 -4.66
N PHE A 72 -3.05 -7.40 -3.37
CA PHE A 72 -2.41 -8.13 -2.28
C PHE A 72 -2.93 -7.69 -0.91
N THR A 73 -2.62 -8.48 0.10
CA THR A 73 -2.77 -8.11 1.51
C THR A 73 -1.38 -7.91 2.11
N TYR A 74 -1.18 -6.86 2.89
CA TYR A 74 0.03 -6.67 3.71
C TYR A 74 -0.26 -7.10 5.13
#